data_AF-A0A4V4HBC1-F1
#
_entry.id   AF-A0A4V4HBC1-F1
#
_cell.length_a   1.000
_cell.length_b   1.000
_cell.length_c   1.000
_cell.angle_alpha   90.00
_cell.angle_beta   90.00
_cell.angle_gamma   90.00
#
_symmetry.space_group_name_H-M   'P 1'
#
loop_
_entity.id
_entity.type
_entity.pdbx_description
1 polymer ?
#
loop_
_entity_poly.entity_id
_entity_poly.type
_entity_poly.pdbx_seq_one_letter_code
_entity_poly.pdbx_strand_id
1 'polypeptide(L)'
;VYFNSHVKEAIWDFEAGKWTVVTADGKQARACFLLLCTGIGSSYYVPEIKGFSSFKGACHHTSRWPHKGVDLGGKCVGVIGTGATGVQSHSRSCSHRWTSHRLPAYSQPCSSHETTPREFQLAAADGRRPLLRFLQN
;
A
#
# COMPACT_ATOMS: atom_id res chain seq x y z
N VAL A 1 -20.83 -3.86 -7.52
CA VAL A 1 -19.35 -3.85 -7.62
C VAL A 1 -18.92 -5.19 -8.16
N TYR A 2 -18.08 -5.23 -9.21
CA TYR A 2 -17.51 -6.48 -9.75
C TYR A 2 -16.09 -6.65 -9.21
N PHE A 3 -15.86 -7.71 -8.44
CA PHE A 3 -14.53 -8.06 -7.96
C PHE A 3 -13.75 -8.82 -9.03
N ASN A 4 -12.41 -8.83 -8.90
CA ASN A 4 -11.50 -9.50 -9.84
C ASN A 4 -11.62 -9.02 -11.30
N SER A 5 -12.18 -7.82 -11.53
CA SER A 5 -12.32 -7.21 -12.85
C SER A 5 -11.31 -6.09 -13.02
N HIS A 6 -10.10 -6.45 -13.47
CA HIS A 6 -9.06 -5.48 -13.77
C HIS A 6 -9.38 -4.74 -15.06
N VAL A 7 -9.64 -3.44 -14.99
CA VAL A 7 -9.82 -2.59 -16.18
C VAL A 7 -8.48 -2.48 -16.90
N LYS A 8 -8.43 -2.93 -18.15
CA LYS A 8 -7.24 -2.86 -19.01
C LYS A 8 -7.26 -1.61 -19.89
N GLU A 9 -8.44 -1.18 -20.31
CA GLU A 9 -8.60 -0.13 -21.30
C GLU A 9 -9.90 0.65 -21.06
N ALA A 10 -9.87 1.96 -21.34
CA ALA A 10 -11.05 2.82 -21.34
C ALA A 10 -10.92 3.81 -22.50
N ILE A 11 -11.86 3.78 -23.43
CA ILE A 11 -11.85 4.58 -24.66
C ILE A 11 -13.10 5.45 -24.67
N TRP A 12 -12.93 6.74 -24.97
CA TRP A 12 -14.07 7.64 -25.21
C TRP A 12 -14.54 7.53 -26.66
N ASP A 13 -15.82 7.22 -26.85
CA ASP A 13 -16.49 7.26 -28.15
C ASP A 13 -17.15 8.64 -28.33
N PHE A 14 -16.62 9.43 -29.26
CA PHE A 14 -17.08 10.79 -29.54
C PHE A 14 -18.46 10.84 -30.20
N GLU A 15 -18.80 9.86 -31.04
CA GLU A 15 -20.09 9.79 -31.74
C GLU A 15 -21.20 9.37 -30.76
N ALA A 16 -20.92 8.38 -29.92
CA ALA A 16 -21.88 7.87 -28.95
C ALA A 16 -21.95 8.71 -27.65
N GLY A 17 -20.98 9.60 -27.41
CA GLY A 17 -20.85 10.38 -26.18
C GLY A 17 -20.69 9.50 -24.93
N LYS A 18 -19.97 8.38 -25.05
CA LYS A 18 -19.85 7.37 -23.97
C LYS A 18 -18.43 6.80 -23.88
N TRP A 19 -18.02 6.46 -22.67
CA TRP A 19 -16.87 5.61 -22.40
C TRP A 19 -17.21 4.16 -22.71
N THR A 20 -16.30 3.46 -23.38
CA THR A 20 -16.23 2.00 -23.45
C THR A 20 -15.07 1.53 -22.59
N VAL A 21 -15.37 0.79 -21.53
CA VAL A 21 -14.39 0.27 -20.57
C VAL A 21 -14.26 -1.24 -20.78
N VAL A 22 -13.02 -1.71 -20.97
CA VAL A 22 -12.71 -3.11 -21.23
C VAL A 22 -11.87 -3.67 -20.07
N THR A 23 -12.31 -4.79 -19.56
CA THR A 23 -11.63 -5.54 -18.49
C THR A 23 -10.71 -6.61 -19.09
N ALA A 24 -9.72 -7.05 -18.32
CA ALA A 24 -8.76 -8.08 -18.74
C ALA A 24 -9.41 -9.44 -19.01
N ASP A 25 -10.55 -9.74 -18.38
CA ASP A 25 -11.39 -10.92 -18.63
C ASP A 25 -12.37 -10.72 -19.81
N GLY A 26 -12.23 -9.63 -20.57
CA GLY A 26 -12.96 -9.37 -21.81
C GLY A 26 -14.35 -8.76 -21.64
N LYS A 27 -14.83 -8.57 -20.40
CA LYS A 27 -16.11 -7.87 -20.18
C LYS A 27 -16.00 -6.41 -20.58
N GLN A 28 -17.09 -5.87 -21.12
CA GLN A 28 -17.19 -4.48 -21.52
C GLN A 28 -18.33 -3.78 -20.80
N ALA A 29 -18.13 -2.51 -20.47
CA ALA A 29 -19.16 -1.63 -19.95
C ALA A 29 -19.18 -0.33 -20.75
N ARG A 30 -20.38 0.22 -20.98
CA ARG A 30 -20.57 1.54 -21.58
C ARG A 30 -21.16 2.50 -20.57
N ALA A 31 -20.59 3.69 -20.43
CA ALA A 31 -21.01 4.68 -19.44
C ALA A 31 -20.81 6.12 -19.92
N CYS A 32 -21.66 7.05 -19.48
CA CYS A 32 -21.50 8.48 -19.81
C CYS A 32 -20.37 9.13 -19.00
N PHE A 33 -20.08 8.63 -17.79
CA PHE A 33 -19.07 9.16 -16.89
C PHE A 33 -18.13 8.04 -16.43
N LEU A 34 -16.85 8.37 -16.24
CA LEU A 34 -15.82 7.48 -15.73
C LEU A 34 -15.11 8.15 -14.55
N LEU A 35 -15.27 7.59 -13.35
CA LEU A 35 -14.58 8.04 -12.14
C LEU A 35 -13.43 7.08 -11.83
N LEU A 36 -12.19 7.57 -11.90
CA LEU A 36 -11.00 6.77 -11.64
C LEU A 36 -10.61 6.86 -10.15
N CYS A 37 -10.98 5.84 -9.39
CA CYS A 37 -10.62 5.70 -7.98
C CYS A 37 -9.49 4.65 -7.79
N THR A 38 -8.48 4.66 -8.66
CA THR A 38 -7.44 3.62 -8.71
C THR A 38 -6.40 3.72 -7.58
N GLY A 39 -6.24 4.91 -6.98
CA GLY A 39 -5.31 5.16 -5.88
C GLY A 39 -3.84 5.29 -6.30
N ILE A 40 -3.06 6.03 -5.52
CA ILE A 40 -1.64 6.34 -5.82
C ILE A 40 -0.66 5.18 -5.52
N GLY A 41 -1.12 4.13 -4.84
CA GLY A 41 -0.31 2.97 -4.43
C GLY A 41 -0.67 1.67 -5.14
N SER A 42 -1.47 1.72 -6.21
CA SER A 42 -1.97 0.51 -6.90
C SER A 42 -0.89 -0.20 -7.71
N SER A 43 0.08 0.56 -8.25
CA SER A 43 1.21 0.04 -9.00
C SER A 43 2.42 -0.07 -8.08
N TYR A 44 3.12 -1.20 -8.15
CA TYR A 44 4.35 -1.43 -7.39
C TYR A 44 5.55 -1.53 -8.33
N TYR A 45 6.72 -1.20 -7.81
CA TYR A 45 7.96 -1.17 -8.56
C TYR A 45 8.94 -2.16 -7.94
N VAL A 46 9.46 -3.08 -8.76
CA VAL A 46 10.55 -3.98 -8.38
C VAL A 46 11.79 -3.51 -9.13
N PRO A 47 12.84 -3.02 -8.45
CA PRO A 47 14.06 -2.58 -9.11
C PRO A 47 14.79 -3.76 -9.74
N GLU A 48 15.45 -3.53 -10.86
CA GLU A 48 16.39 -4.49 -11.42
C GLU A 48 17.63 -4.56 -10.54
N ILE A 49 17.83 -5.70 -9.88
CA ILE A 49 18.98 -5.96 -9.02
C ILE A 49 19.88 -6.97 -9.74
N LYS A 50 21.12 -6.57 -10.03
CA LYS A 50 22.09 -7.44 -10.69
C LYS A 50 22.34 -8.68 -9.83
N GLY A 51 22.21 -9.86 -10.44
CA GLY A 51 22.38 -11.15 -9.74
C GLY A 51 21.17 -11.58 -8.90
N PHE A 52 20.03 -10.87 -8.94
CA PHE A 52 18.86 -11.24 -8.15
C PHE A 52 18.30 -12.63 -8.50
N SER A 53 18.39 -13.04 -9.76
CA SER A 53 17.92 -14.36 -10.22
C SER A 53 18.66 -15.54 -9.59
N SER A 54 19.87 -15.35 -9.04
CA SER A 54 20.61 -16.41 -8.36
C SER A 54 20.31 -16.50 -6.86
N PHE A 55 19.51 -15.58 -6.31
CA PHE A 55 19.14 -15.61 -4.91
C PHE A 55 18.17 -16.78 -4.64
N LYS A 56 18.56 -17.66 -3.71
CA LYS A 56 17.80 -18.88 -3.37
C LYS A 56 16.80 -18.68 -2.23
N GLY A 57 16.84 -17.53 -1.55
CA GLY A 57 15.93 -17.23 -0.45
C GLY A 57 14.56 -16.74 -0.94
N ALA A 58 13.61 -16.65 -0.02
CA ALA A 58 12.30 -16.09 -0.32
C ALA A 58 12.38 -14.57 -0.52
N CYS A 59 11.71 -14.06 -1.55
CA CYS A 59 11.57 -12.64 -1.83
C CYS A 59 10.09 -12.24 -1.88
N HIS A 60 9.75 -11.17 -1.16
CA HIS A 60 8.40 -10.64 -1.12
C HIS A 60 8.42 -9.13 -1.32
N HIS A 61 7.56 -8.62 -2.20
CA HIS A 61 7.28 -7.20 -2.29
C HIS A 61 6.19 -6.84 -1.27
N THR A 62 6.35 -5.74 -0.53
CA THR A 62 5.43 -5.36 0.56
C THR A 62 3.99 -5.11 0.10
N SER A 63 3.79 -4.62 -1.13
CA SER A 63 2.45 -4.48 -1.73
C SER A 63 1.76 -5.81 -2.08
N ARG A 64 2.52 -6.91 -2.16
CA ARG A 64 2.03 -8.27 -2.45
C ARG A 64 2.43 -9.23 -1.34
N TRP A 65 2.35 -8.76 -0.10
CA TRP A 65 2.67 -9.59 1.05
C TRP A 65 1.70 -10.79 1.14
N PRO A 66 2.18 -12.02 1.38
CA PRO A 66 1.30 -13.18 1.48
C PRO A 66 0.23 -13.01 2.58
N HIS A 67 -1.03 -13.31 2.24
CA HIS A 67 -2.16 -13.19 3.18
C HIS A 67 -2.01 -14.08 4.43
N LYS A 68 -1.39 -15.25 4.27
CA LYS A 68 -1.11 -16.17 5.39
C LYS A 68 0.00 -15.67 6.32
N GLY A 69 0.61 -14.52 6.01
CA GLY A 69 1.83 -14.06 6.66
C GLY A 69 3.07 -14.80 6.17
N VAL A 70 4.22 -14.34 6.63
CA VAL A 70 5.51 -14.99 6.41
C VAL A 70 6.16 -15.12 7.77
N ASP A 71 6.54 -16.35 8.13
CA ASP A 71 7.31 -16.58 9.35
C ASP A 71 8.76 -16.16 9.12
N LEU A 72 9.18 -15.17 9.91
CA LEU A 72 10.50 -14.57 9.92
C LEU A 72 11.32 -15.00 11.17
N GLY A 73 10.74 -15.80 12.06
CA GLY A 73 11.41 -16.30 13.26
C GLY A 73 12.68 -17.06 12.90
N GLY A 74 13.80 -16.71 13.55
CA GLY A 74 15.09 -17.34 13.29
C GLY A 74 15.75 -16.97 11.94
N LYS A 75 15.11 -16.19 11.07
CA LYS A 75 15.62 -15.88 9.73
C LYS A 75 16.42 -14.57 9.66
N CYS A 76 17.46 -14.59 8.85
CA CYS A 76 18.16 -13.38 8.40
C CYS A 76 17.35 -12.70 7.29
N VAL A 77 16.88 -11.48 7.53
CA VAL A 77 15.98 -10.75 6.63
C VAL A 77 16.66 -9.51 6.05
N GLY A 78 16.66 -9.39 4.73
CA GLY A 78 17.06 -8.17 4.03
C GLY A 78 15.86 -7.29 3.71
N VAL A 79 15.94 -5.99 4.02
CA VAL A 79 14.93 -4.98 3.64
C VAL A 79 15.57 -3.98 2.68
N ILE A 80 14.97 -3.82 1.51
CA ILE A 80 15.40 -2.85 0.50
C ILE A 80 14.38 -1.71 0.48
N GLY A 81 14.84 -0.51 0.80
CA GLY A 81 14.00 0.69 0.84
C GLY A 81 13.63 1.10 2.27
N THR A 82 13.71 2.40 2.50
CA THR A 82 13.64 3.04 3.83
C THR A 82 12.58 4.13 3.91
N GLY A 83 11.67 4.19 2.94
CA GLY A 83 10.45 5.02 3.05
C GLY A 83 9.51 4.49 4.14
N ALA A 84 8.32 5.09 4.28
CA ALA A 84 7.36 4.73 5.32
C ALA A 84 7.07 3.22 5.41
N THR A 85 6.85 2.55 4.27
CA THR A 85 6.64 1.10 4.19
C THR A 85 7.85 0.30 4.68
N GLY A 86 9.06 0.77 4.36
CA GLY A 86 10.31 0.19 4.83
C GLY A 86 10.39 0.29 6.35
N VAL A 87 10.30 1.51 6.90
CA VAL A 87 10.35 1.77 8.35
C VAL A 87 9.33 0.92 9.12
N GLN A 88 8.08 0.88 8.68
CA GLN A 88 7.03 0.06 9.32
C GLN A 88 7.34 -1.44 9.25
N SER A 89 7.99 -1.92 8.19
CA SER A 89 8.37 -3.34 8.06
C SER A 89 9.47 -3.74 9.06
N HIS A 90 10.23 -2.78 9.62
CA HIS A 90 11.26 -3.06 10.62
C HIS A 90 10.68 -3.45 11.99
N SER A 91 9.40 -3.19 12.29
CA SER A 91 8.85 -3.58 13.59
C SER A 91 8.64 -5.09 13.74
N ARG A 92 8.72 -5.87 12.65
CA ARG A 92 8.49 -7.32 12.65
C ARG A 92 9.65 -8.08 13.30
N SER A 93 9.38 -9.16 14.04
CA SER A 93 10.44 -9.96 14.68
C SER A 93 11.20 -10.84 13.67
N CYS A 94 12.54 -10.86 13.75
CA CYS A 94 13.43 -11.75 12.99
C CYS A 94 14.77 -11.92 13.73
N SER A 95 15.60 -12.90 13.36
CA SER A 95 16.88 -13.12 14.08
C SER A 95 17.93 -12.06 13.77
N HIS A 96 18.12 -11.75 12.48
CA HIS A 96 19.04 -10.71 12.03
C HIS A 96 18.43 -9.92 10.89
N ARG A 97 18.72 -8.62 10.84
CA ARG A 97 18.23 -7.74 9.78
C ARG A 97 19.34 -6.96 9.11
N TRP A 98 19.29 -6.94 7.79
CA TRP A 98 20.10 -6.08 6.94
C TRP A 98 19.18 -5.10 6.22
N THR A 99 19.51 -3.81 6.25
CA THR A 99 18.72 -2.78 5.58
C THR A 99 19.60 -2.00 4.61
N SER A 100 19.23 -2.03 3.33
CA SER A 100 19.89 -1.22 2.30
C SER A 100 19.21 0.15 2.20
N HIS A 101 20.00 1.21 2.38
CA HIS A 101 19.57 2.59 2.28
C HIS A 101 20.09 3.18 0.97
N ARG A 102 19.19 3.76 0.17
CA ARG A 102 19.60 4.67 -0.92
C ARG A 102 19.59 6.12 -0.46
N LEU A 103 18.51 6.50 0.22
CA LEU A 103 18.35 7.78 0.90
C LEU A 103 17.76 7.49 2.28
N PRO A 104 18.40 7.94 3.38
CA PRO A 104 17.84 7.79 4.70
C PRO A 104 16.55 8.61 4.83
N ALA A 105 15.53 8.04 5.46
CA ALA A 105 14.29 8.76 5.73
C ALA A 105 14.37 9.46 7.09
N TYR A 106 13.87 10.68 7.16
CA TYR A 106 13.56 11.31 8.44
C TYR A 106 12.24 10.75 8.95
N SER A 107 12.21 10.31 10.21
CA SER A 107 11.02 9.75 10.86
C SER A 107 10.80 10.41 12.21
N GLN A 108 9.54 10.65 12.56
CA GLN A 108 9.14 11.10 13.88
C GLN A 108 8.46 9.96 14.64
N PRO A 109 8.55 9.93 15.98
CA PRO A 109 7.81 8.98 16.78
C PRO A 109 6.31 9.06 16.46
N CYS A 110 5.71 7.92 16.13
CA CYS A 110 4.26 7.81 16.06
C CYS A 110 3.75 7.42 17.45
N SER A 111 3.20 8.38 18.19
CA SER A 111 2.60 8.15 19.51
C SER A 111 1.21 7.52 19.37
N SER A 112 1.17 6.24 18.99
CA SER A 112 -0.09 5.49 18.95
C SER A 112 -0.44 4.99 20.35
N HIS A 113 -1.61 5.36 20.87
CA HIS A 113 -2.21 4.76 22.06
C HIS A 113 -3.58 4.18 21.72
N GLU A 114 -4.06 3.28 22.57
CA GLU A 114 -5.44 2.80 22.46
C GLU A 114 -6.41 3.94 22.74
N THR A 115 -7.31 4.19 21.80
CA THR A 115 -8.36 5.19 21.98
C THR A 115 -9.42 4.67 22.94
N THR A 116 -9.71 5.43 23.99
CA THR A 116 -10.74 5.09 24.96
C THR A 116 -12.15 5.34 24.39
N PRO A 117 -13.20 4.64 24.86
CA PRO A 117 -14.57 4.89 24.45
C PRO A 117 -15.02 6.34 24.65
N ARG A 118 -14.51 7.00 25.69
CA ARG A 118 -14.80 8.40 26.00
C ARG A 118 -14.19 9.36 24.97
N GLU A 119 -12.95 9.15 24.56
CA GLU A 119 -12.31 9.96 23.51
C GLU A 119 -13.05 9.81 22.18
N PHE A 120 -13.52 8.61 21.87
CA PHE A 120 -14.33 8.35 20.67
C PHE A 120 -15.67 9.10 20.71
N GLN A 121 -16.37 9.08 21.85
CA GLN A 121 -17.63 9.81 22.03
C GLN A 121 -17.44 11.32 21.91
N LEU A 122 -16.36 11.88 22.47
CA LEU A 122 -16.04 13.31 22.37
C LEU A 122 -15.71 13.72 20.93
N ALA A 123 -14.95 12.91 20.19
CA ALA A 123 -14.64 13.18 18.78
C ALA A 123 -15.88 13.09 17.87
N ALA A 124 -16.83 12.20 18.19
CA ALA A 124 -18.10 12.12 17.48
C ALA A 124 -19.01 13.35 17.72
N ALA A 125 -18.98 13.91 18.93
CA ALA A 125 -19.81 15.06 19.31
C ALA A 125 -19.30 16.40 18.75
N ASP A 126 -17.99 16.56 18.57
CA ASP A 126 -17.38 17.82 18.08
C ASP A 126 -17.51 18.00 16.55
N GLY A 127 -18.02 17.01 15.80
CA GLY A 127 -18.13 17.05 14.34
C GLY A 127 -16.77 17.12 13.59
N ARG A 128 -15.68 17.35 14.33
CA ARG A 128 -14.30 17.23 13.89
C ARG A 128 -13.89 15.78 14.11
N ARG A 129 -13.66 15.07 13.00
CA ARG A 129 -12.91 13.79 13.04
C ARG A 129 -11.68 14.01 13.93
N PRO A 130 -11.25 13.02 14.74
CA PRO A 130 -10.11 13.18 15.65
C PRO A 130 -8.83 13.39 14.82
N LEU A 131 -8.61 14.62 14.39
CA LEU A 131 -7.39 15.10 13.79
C LEU A 131 -6.48 15.43 14.96
N LEU A 132 -5.64 14.44 15.27
CA LEU A 132 -4.29 14.57 15.85
C LEU A 132 -3.97 16.00 16.34
N ARG A 133 -4.29 16.31 17.61
CA ARG A 133 -3.59 17.37 18.34
C ARG A 133 -2.21 16.83 18.71
N PHE A 134 -1.25 16.89 17.79
CA PHE A 134 0.14 16.47 18.04
C PHE A 134 1.18 17.48 17.55
N LEU A 135 0.84 18.77 17.54
CA LEU A 135 1.80 19.83 17.25
C LEU A 135 1.60 21.01 18.21
N GLN A 136 1.85 20.78 19.50
CA GLN A 136 2.26 21.83 20.43
C GLN A 136 3.25 21.21 21.42
N ASN A 137 4.54 21.35 21.09
CA ASN A 137 5.64 21.62 22.00
C ASN A 137 6.67 22.42 21.21
#